data_AF-A0A9D5D2T9-F1
#
_entry.id   AF-A0A9D5D2T9-F1
#
_cell.length_a   1.000
_cell.length_b   1.000
_cell.length_c   1.000
_cell.angle_alpha   90.00
_cell.angle_beta   90.00
_cell.angle_gamma   90.00
#
_symmetry.space_group_name_H-M   'P 1'
#
loop_
_entity.id
_entity.type
_entity.pdbx_description
1 polymer ?
#
loop_
_entity_poly.entity_id
_entity_poly.type
_entity_poly.pdbx_seq_one_letter_code
_entity_poly.pdbx_strand_id
1 'polypeptide(L)'
;MTLRTLILPLVLLLAISSSASSDDDLVAELVALRARSPSGVIHLDDRAVSRFLTSAPTPRPFSLLVFFDAAQLREKPDLHLPQLRSEFGLLSSSFSQRNPSSSSLFFCDIEFQESQSSFHLFGVSSLPHIRLVSPHHSSPKDSDAMDQSDFARLAESMAEFVESRTGLEVGPINRPPPLSTKQIFLLISALVVSSPFLIKRALAGDTLLHDRKLWMSLAVFVYFFSVSGTMHNIIRKMPMFIPDRGDPNRLVFFYQGSGMQLGAEGFAVGFLYTVVGLALAATTHGLVRLKNVKAQRGYMLLSMLVAYWAVSKDSFVMSIDQAPRGRNIELGTQSPMLKADHGMENFFKQVKEVENLMEKLPKQLQRLQEANEESKTVTQASAMKEIKRRMEKDVDDGGKVARCIKAKLEDIDRDNLANRQKIGCEKGSGVDRSRMAMTAGLKKKLKDRMNDFQKLRETIQNEYREVVERRVFTVTGSQPTDEMIDNLIENGNSEQIFQKAIQEMGRGQVTDTLKEIQERHDAVRDIETKLLDLHQVFMDMAVLVEAQGEMLDNIEIQVTNAKNHIESGNGALHTAKKLQKSSRKCMVISVLILIIIAIIIALSVLKPWK
;
A
#
# COMPACT_ATOMS: atom_id res chain seq x y z
N MET A 1 43.75 -89.08 -47.16
CA MET A 1 43.27 -89.60 -45.86
C MET A 1 42.17 -88.66 -45.38
N THR A 2 40.93 -88.90 -45.81
CA THR A 2 39.89 -89.72 -45.12
C THR A 2 39.39 -89.04 -43.83
N LEU A 3 38.11 -88.85 -43.56
CA LEU A 3 36.83 -89.03 -44.26
C LEU A 3 35.79 -88.53 -43.23
N ARG A 4 34.85 -87.65 -43.65
CA ARG A 4 33.44 -87.54 -43.21
C ARG A 4 33.12 -87.52 -41.70
N THR A 5 32.52 -86.44 -41.17
CA THR A 5 31.05 -86.21 -41.15
C THR A 5 30.22 -87.46 -40.84
N LEU A 6 29.72 -87.61 -39.61
CA LEU A 6 28.42 -88.26 -39.36
C LEU A 6 27.99 -88.07 -37.88
N ILE A 7 26.79 -87.54 -37.69
CA ILE A 7 25.88 -87.72 -36.54
C ILE A 7 25.92 -86.66 -35.41
N LEU A 8 25.35 -85.49 -35.71
CA LEU A 8 24.09 -85.07 -35.04
C LEU A 8 22.99 -85.92 -35.71
N PRO A 9 22.02 -86.62 -35.06
CA PRO A 9 21.41 -86.40 -33.73
C PRO A 9 21.08 -87.70 -32.91
N LEU A 10 21.44 -87.80 -31.64
CA LEU A 10 20.86 -88.82 -30.72
C LEU A 10 20.79 -88.35 -29.26
N VAL A 11 20.52 -87.06 -29.03
CA VAL A 11 20.15 -86.55 -27.69
C VAL A 11 18.86 -85.70 -27.74
N LEU A 12 18.25 -85.58 -28.92
CA LEU A 12 16.92 -84.99 -29.09
C LEU A 12 15.82 -86.05 -28.86
N LEU A 13 15.86 -86.78 -27.74
CA LEU A 13 14.71 -87.52 -27.19
C LEU A 13 14.94 -87.91 -25.72
N LEU A 14 15.26 -86.93 -24.87
CA LEU A 14 15.03 -87.00 -23.43
C LEU A 14 14.51 -85.62 -22.99
N ALA A 15 13.39 -85.24 -23.61
CA ALA A 15 12.45 -84.33 -22.98
C ALA A 15 11.50 -85.18 -22.11
N ILE A 16 11.09 -84.59 -20.99
CA ILE A 16 10.08 -85.04 -20.02
C ILE A 16 10.72 -85.95 -18.95
N SER A 17 11.00 -85.55 -17.71
CA SER A 17 10.34 -84.53 -16.87
C SER A 17 11.32 -84.06 -15.78
N SER A 18 11.62 -82.76 -15.71
CA SER A 18 12.05 -82.14 -14.45
C SER A 18 10.96 -81.15 -14.08
N SER A 19 10.10 -81.56 -13.15
CA SER A 19 9.15 -80.68 -12.46
C SER A 19 9.94 -79.66 -11.64
N ALA A 20 10.31 -78.55 -12.28
CA ALA A 20 10.69 -77.33 -11.58
C ALA A 20 9.42 -76.74 -10.97
N SER A 21 9.51 -76.38 -9.69
CA SER A 21 8.48 -75.73 -8.90
C SER A 21 7.92 -74.49 -9.63
N SER A 22 6.59 -74.38 -9.71
CA SER A 22 5.86 -73.26 -10.34
C SER A 22 6.24 -71.87 -9.81
N ASP A 23 6.87 -71.81 -8.65
CA ASP A 23 7.16 -70.58 -7.92
C ASP A 23 8.44 -69.90 -8.41
N ASP A 24 9.45 -70.66 -8.87
CA ASP A 24 10.70 -70.11 -9.40
C ASP A 24 10.49 -69.44 -10.76
N ASP A 25 9.54 -69.94 -11.55
CA ASP A 25 9.18 -69.38 -12.86
C ASP A 25 8.54 -67.98 -12.73
N LEU A 26 7.71 -67.76 -11.70
CA LEU A 26 7.06 -66.45 -11.45
C LEU A 26 8.08 -65.39 -11.02
N VAL A 27 9.06 -65.78 -10.18
CA VAL A 27 10.12 -64.88 -9.72
C VAL A 27 11.05 -64.51 -10.87
N ALA A 28 11.43 -65.47 -11.72
CA ALA A 28 12.25 -65.22 -12.90
C ALA A 28 11.56 -64.24 -13.88
N GLU A 29 10.23 -64.36 -14.05
CA GLU A 29 9.43 -63.45 -14.87
C GLU A 29 9.45 -62.01 -14.31
N LEU A 30 9.24 -61.83 -13.00
CA LEU A 30 9.30 -60.51 -12.35
C LEU A 30 10.69 -59.88 -12.40
N VAL A 31 11.75 -60.67 -12.27
CA VAL A 31 13.13 -60.19 -12.43
C VAL A 31 13.39 -59.72 -13.86
N ALA A 32 12.88 -60.43 -14.87
CA ALA A 32 12.98 -60.02 -16.27
C ALA A 32 12.21 -58.72 -16.54
N LEU A 33 11.01 -58.56 -15.95
CA LEU A 33 10.22 -57.32 -16.06
C LEU A 33 10.90 -56.13 -15.40
N ARG A 34 11.49 -56.32 -14.22
CA ARG A 34 12.30 -55.30 -13.52
C ARG A 34 13.47 -54.83 -14.39
N ALA A 35 14.19 -55.75 -15.03
CA ALA A 35 15.35 -55.44 -15.87
C ALA A 35 15.00 -54.63 -17.12
N ARG A 36 13.74 -54.68 -17.57
CA ARG A 36 13.24 -53.91 -18.71
C ARG A 36 12.95 -52.44 -18.37
N SER A 37 12.76 -52.11 -17.10
CA SER A 37 12.38 -50.78 -16.63
C SER A 37 13.61 -49.96 -16.18
N PRO A 38 13.77 -48.70 -16.63
CA PRO A 38 14.92 -47.87 -16.26
C PRO A 38 14.92 -47.45 -14.78
N SER A 39 13.76 -47.39 -14.13
CA SER A 39 13.61 -47.10 -12.69
C SER A 39 13.48 -48.37 -11.83
N GLY A 40 13.38 -49.55 -12.45
CA GLY A 40 13.11 -50.82 -11.78
C GLY A 40 11.65 -51.03 -11.34
N VAL A 41 10.75 -50.07 -11.64
CA VAL A 41 9.31 -50.20 -11.35
C VAL A 41 8.62 -50.98 -12.48
N ILE A 42 7.83 -51.99 -12.11
CA ILE A 42 7.11 -52.89 -13.02
C ILE A 42 5.68 -52.41 -13.22
N HIS A 43 5.26 -52.22 -14.46
CA HIS A 43 3.86 -51.91 -14.76
C HIS A 43 2.99 -53.16 -14.72
N LEU A 44 1.91 -53.13 -13.94
CA LEU A 44 0.99 -54.26 -13.78
C LEU A 44 -0.39 -53.94 -14.35
N ASP A 45 -0.79 -54.72 -15.35
CA ASP A 45 -2.16 -54.75 -15.88
C ASP A 45 -3.05 -55.71 -15.08
N ASP A 46 -4.37 -55.63 -15.25
CA ASP A 46 -5.35 -56.56 -14.66
C ASP A 46 -4.99 -58.05 -14.86
N ARG A 47 -4.43 -58.40 -16.02
CA ARG A 47 -3.95 -59.77 -16.29
C ARG A 47 -2.74 -60.13 -15.43
N ALA A 48 -1.78 -59.22 -15.29
CA ALA A 48 -0.59 -59.43 -14.48
C ALA A 48 -0.95 -59.52 -12.99
N VAL A 49 -1.86 -58.67 -12.50
CA VAL A 49 -2.39 -58.74 -11.14
C VAL A 49 -3.06 -60.09 -10.89
N SER A 50 -3.92 -60.55 -11.81
CA SER A 50 -4.57 -61.87 -11.67
C SER A 50 -3.56 -63.03 -11.64
N ARG A 51 -2.46 -62.93 -12.40
CA ARG A 51 -1.41 -63.96 -12.50
C ARG A 51 -0.49 -64.00 -11.27
N PHE A 52 0.00 -62.84 -10.83
CA PHE A 52 0.99 -62.76 -9.75
C PHE A 52 0.36 -62.71 -8.34
N LEU A 53 -0.89 -62.28 -8.21
CA LEU A 53 -1.54 -62.10 -6.90
C LEU A 53 -2.71 -63.03 -6.65
N THR A 54 -3.61 -63.23 -7.61
CA THR A 54 -4.85 -64.02 -7.40
C THR A 54 -4.70 -65.50 -7.77
N SER A 55 -3.93 -65.82 -8.80
CA SER A 55 -3.76 -67.19 -9.31
C SER A 55 -2.52 -67.90 -8.73
N ALA A 56 -1.65 -67.17 -8.04
CA ALA A 56 -0.44 -67.70 -7.42
C ALA A 56 -0.76 -68.35 -6.05
N PRO A 57 -0.13 -69.49 -5.72
CA PRO A 57 -0.31 -70.15 -4.42
C PRO A 57 0.21 -69.27 -3.28
N THR A 58 -0.49 -69.25 -2.14
CA THR A 58 -0.05 -68.59 -0.91
C THR A 58 0.53 -69.61 0.08
N PRO A 59 1.71 -69.39 0.67
CA PRO A 59 2.51 -68.16 0.64
C PRO A 59 3.38 -67.98 -0.61
N ARG A 60 3.45 -66.74 -1.12
CA ARG A 60 4.28 -66.39 -2.30
C ARG A 60 5.75 -66.17 -1.90
N PRO A 61 6.73 -66.48 -2.74
CA PRO A 61 8.15 -66.27 -2.42
C PRO A 61 8.60 -64.80 -2.49
N PHE A 62 7.70 -63.87 -2.81
CA PHE A 62 7.99 -62.44 -2.98
C PHE A 62 6.90 -61.54 -2.38
N SER A 63 7.27 -60.28 -2.12
CA SER A 63 6.39 -59.19 -1.74
C SER A 63 6.28 -58.16 -2.87
N LEU A 64 5.12 -57.54 -3.04
CA LEU A 64 4.92 -56.48 -4.04
C LEU A 64 4.55 -55.17 -3.36
N LEU A 65 5.30 -54.10 -3.62
CA LEU A 65 4.91 -52.74 -3.27
C LEU A 65 4.23 -52.11 -4.48
N VAL A 66 2.95 -51.75 -4.35
CA VAL A 66 2.11 -51.29 -5.45
C VAL A 66 1.76 -49.81 -5.27
N PHE A 67 2.13 -48.98 -6.24
CA PHE A 67 1.74 -47.58 -6.38
C PHE A 67 0.55 -47.45 -7.32
N PHE A 68 -0.51 -46.77 -6.89
CA PHE A 68 -1.70 -46.53 -7.71
C PHE A 68 -1.63 -45.15 -8.37
N ASP A 69 -1.67 -45.12 -9.71
CA ASP A 69 -1.60 -43.90 -10.53
C ASP A 69 -2.90 -43.67 -11.32
N ALA A 70 -3.17 -42.41 -11.66
CA ALA A 70 -4.22 -42.03 -12.59
C ALA A 70 -3.78 -40.82 -13.43
N ALA A 71 -3.56 -41.03 -14.72
CA ALA A 71 -3.12 -40.02 -15.68
C ALA A 71 -4.03 -38.79 -15.70
N GLN A 72 -5.34 -38.97 -15.55
CA GLN A 72 -6.33 -37.87 -15.53
C GLN A 72 -6.21 -36.97 -14.29
N LEU A 73 -5.62 -37.46 -13.21
CA LEU A 73 -5.50 -36.74 -11.94
C LEU A 73 -4.13 -36.09 -11.76
N ARG A 74 -3.19 -36.30 -12.69
CA ARG A 74 -1.84 -35.71 -12.66
C ARG A 74 -1.84 -34.18 -12.82
N GLU A 75 -2.87 -33.60 -13.42
CA GLU A 75 -3.01 -32.15 -13.60
C GLU A 75 -3.50 -31.42 -12.33
N LYS A 76 -4.01 -32.16 -11.33
CA LYS A 76 -4.49 -31.56 -10.08
C LYS A 76 -3.31 -31.30 -9.15
N PRO A 77 -2.98 -30.04 -8.83
CA PRO A 77 -1.81 -29.72 -8.02
C PRO A 77 -1.91 -30.25 -6.59
N ASP A 78 -3.12 -30.40 -6.05
CA ASP A 78 -3.37 -30.81 -4.66
C ASP A 78 -2.94 -32.26 -4.34
N LEU A 79 -2.81 -33.12 -5.37
CA LEU A 79 -2.54 -34.55 -5.21
C LEU A 79 -1.04 -34.90 -5.31
N HIS A 80 -0.21 -34.00 -5.83
CA HIS A 80 1.24 -34.20 -6.02
C HIS A 80 1.65 -35.54 -6.69
N LEU A 81 0.75 -36.17 -7.45
CA LEU A 81 0.95 -37.49 -8.07
C LEU A 81 2.22 -37.59 -8.95
N PRO A 82 2.53 -36.60 -9.81
CA PRO A 82 3.76 -36.65 -10.61
C PRO A 82 5.03 -36.69 -9.76
N GLN A 83 5.04 -35.96 -8.63
CA GLN A 83 6.16 -35.93 -7.70
C GLN A 83 6.28 -37.27 -6.98
N LEU A 84 5.18 -37.79 -6.43
CA LEU A 84 5.18 -39.09 -5.74
C LEU A 84 5.61 -40.25 -6.64
N ARG A 85 5.18 -40.25 -7.92
CA ARG A 85 5.63 -41.24 -8.90
C ARG A 85 7.14 -41.18 -9.14
N SER A 86 7.71 -39.97 -9.23
CA SER A 86 9.16 -39.79 -9.40
C SER A 86 9.95 -40.27 -8.18
N GLU A 87 9.45 -39.99 -6.97
CA GLU A 87 10.03 -40.42 -5.70
C GLU A 87 9.94 -41.95 -5.53
N PHE A 88 8.82 -42.56 -5.92
CA PHE A 88 8.66 -44.01 -5.94
C PHE A 88 9.64 -44.71 -6.90
N GLY A 89 9.91 -44.08 -8.05
CA GLY A 89 10.96 -44.52 -8.98
C GLY A 89 12.37 -44.44 -8.37
N LEU A 90 12.67 -43.36 -7.62
CA LEU A 90 13.94 -43.21 -6.91
C LEU A 90 14.11 -44.30 -5.85
N LEU A 91 13.07 -44.55 -5.05
CA LEU A 91 13.03 -45.63 -4.06
C LEU A 91 13.38 -47.00 -4.66
N SER A 92 12.71 -47.36 -5.76
CA SER A 92 12.95 -48.61 -6.49
C SER A 92 14.39 -48.71 -7.01
N SER A 93 14.92 -47.61 -7.54
CA SER A 93 16.29 -47.57 -8.06
C SER A 93 17.35 -47.68 -6.94
N SER A 94 17.13 -47.02 -5.79
CA SER A 94 17.98 -47.11 -4.61
C SER A 94 17.97 -48.53 -4.03
N PHE A 95 16.80 -49.14 -3.91
CA PHE A 95 16.68 -50.53 -3.43
C PHE A 95 17.42 -51.52 -4.33
N SER A 96 17.27 -51.37 -5.65
CA SER A 96 17.92 -52.25 -6.64
C SER A 96 19.45 -52.12 -6.65
N GLN A 97 19.97 -50.91 -6.41
CA GLN A 97 21.42 -50.67 -6.28
C GLN A 97 22.00 -51.34 -5.04
N ARG A 98 21.27 -51.32 -3.92
CA ARG A 98 21.71 -51.92 -2.66
C ARG A 98 21.57 -53.44 -2.64
N ASN A 99 20.49 -53.97 -3.21
CA ASN A 99 20.12 -55.38 -3.15
C ASN A 99 20.02 -56.02 -4.56
N PRO A 100 21.12 -56.09 -5.34
CA PRO A 100 21.07 -56.53 -6.74
C PRO A 100 20.66 -58.01 -6.92
N SER A 101 20.96 -58.86 -5.93
CA SER A 101 20.61 -60.29 -5.93
C SER A 101 19.28 -60.59 -5.22
N SER A 102 18.58 -59.58 -4.70
CA SER A 102 17.31 -59.80 -4.00
C SER A 102 16.16 -60.00 -4.99
N SER A 103 15.42 -61.07 -4.74
CA SER A 103 14.16 -61.44 -5.41
C SER A 103 12.96 -61.43 -4.45
N SER A 104 13.12 -60.83 -3.26
CA SER A 104 12.09 -60.85 -2.20
C SER A 104 11.09 -59.69 -2.26
N LEU A 105 11.43 -58.58 -2.91
CA LEU A 105 10.59 -57.38 -3.03
C LEU A 105 10.64 -56.80 -4.45
N PHE A 106 9.47 -56.52 -5.02
CA PHE A 106 9.33 -55.86 -6.32
C PHE A 106 8.44 -54.61 -6.21
N PHE A 107 8.82 -53.56 -6.93
CA PHE A 107 8.10 -52.29 -6.99
C PHE A 107 7.24 -52.27 -8.24
N CYS A 108 5.96 -51.97 -8.08
CA CYS A 108 4.97 -52.05 -9.15
C CYS A 108 4.11 -50.79 -9.22
N ASP A 109 3.68 -50.38 -10.41
CA ASP A 109 2.66 -49.36 -10.61
C ASP A 109 1.44 -49.91 -11.37
N ILE A 110 0.24 -49.41 -11.00
CA ILE A 110 -1.03 -49.74 -11.66
C ILE A 110 -1.69 -48.43 -12.07
N GLU A 111 -2.07 -48.32 -13.35
CA GLU A 111 -2.75 -47.15 -13.91
C GLU A 111 -4.27 -47.35 -13.95
N PHE A 112 -5.03 -46.37 -13.46
CA PHE A 112 -6.48 -46.49 -13.29
C PHE A 112 -7.24 -46.73 -14.59
N GLN A 113 -6.87 -46.08 -15.71
CA GLN A 113 -7.59 -46.27 -16.97
C GLN A 113 -7.47 -47.70 -17.52
N GLU A 114 -6.33 -48.34 -17.31
CA GLU A 114 -6.00 -49.64 -17.89
C GLU A 114 -6.48 -50.79 -17.00
N SER A 115 -6.51 -50.59 -15.68
CA SER A 115 -6.71 -51.66 -14.68
C SER A 115 -7.76 -51.32 -13.61
N GLN A 116 -8.95 -50.87 -14.03
CA GLN A 116 -10.04 -50.50 -13.11
C GLN A 116 -10.47 -51.66 -12.19
N SER A 117 -10.43 -52.91 -12.70
CA SER A 117 -10.83 -54.07 -11.92
C SER A 117 -9.85 -54.37 -10.80
N SER A 118 -8.54 -54.19 -11.04
CA SER A 118 -7.52 -54.25 -10.00
C SER A 118 -7.69 -53.17 -8.92
N PHE A 119 -8.03 -51.93 -9.28
CA PHE A 119 -8.31 -50.86 -8.29
C PHE A 119 -9.44 -51.26 -7.32
N HIS A 120 -10.51 -51.83 -7.83
CA HIS A 120 -11.61 -52.36 -7.01
C HIS A 120 -11.20 -53.60 -6.20
N LEU A 121 -10.34 -54.46 -6.75
CA LEU A 121 -9.80 -55.64 -6.06
C LEU A 121 -8.93 -55.24 -4.86
N PHE A 122 -8.18 -54.15 -4.95
CA PHE A 122 -7.39 -53.60 -3.84
C PHE A 122 -8.19 -52.68 -2.90
N GLY A 123 -9.44 -52.35 -3.23
CA GLY A 123 -10.30 -51.49 -2.41
C GLY A 123 -9.89 -50.01 -2.41
N VAL A 124 -9.24 -49.53 -3.48
CA VAL A 124 -8.74 -48.15 -3.57
C VAL A 124 -9.86 -47.21 -4.01
N SER A 125 -10.26 -46.28 -3.13
CA SER A 125 -11.32 -45.28 -3.39
C SER A 125 -10.80 -43.86 -3.67
N SER A 126 -9.54 -43.57 -3.32
CA SER A 126 -8.92 -42.25 -3.46
C SER A 126 -7.42 -42.39 -3.73
N LEU A 127 -6.84 -41.41 -4.43
CA LEU A 127 -5.40 -41.27 -4.67
C LEU A 127 -4.84 -40.08 -3.88
N PRO A 128 -3.53 -40.05 -3.56
CA PRO A 128 -2.52 -41.10 -3.78
C PRO A 128 -2.68 -42.30 -2.85
N HIS A 129 -2.29 -43.50 -3.30
CA HIS A 129 -2.37 -44.72 -2.50
C HIS A 129 -1.19 -45.66 -2.79
N ILE A 130 -0.61 -46.25 -1.75
CA ILE A 130 0.46 -47.25 -1.83
C ILE A 130 0.10 -48.43 -0.93
N ARG A 131 0.27 -49.65 -1.43
CA ARG A 131 -0.01 -50.87 -0.66
C ARG A 131 1.14 -51.88 -0.78
N LEU A 132 1.47 -52.54 0.32
CA LEU A 132 2.42 -53.63 0.38
C LEU A 132 1.68 -54.97 0.48
N VAL A 133 1.88 -55.82 -0.51
CA VAL A 133 1.32 -57.17 -0.55
C VAL A 133 2.35 -58.16 -0.02
N SER A 134 2.17 -58.58 1.23
CA SER A 134 3.01 -59.57 1.89
C SER A 134 2.83 -60.99 1.33
N PRO A 135 3.81 -61.89 1.53
CA PRO A 135 3.76 -63.30 1.11
C PRO A 135 2.52 -64.07 1.57
N HIS A 136 1.98 -63.71 2.74
CA HIS A 136 0.93 -64.44 3.45
C HIS A 136 -0.50 -63.95 3.14
N HIS A 137 -0.67 -62.83 2.42
CA HIS A 137 -2.00 -62.28 2.13
C HIS A 137 -2.67 -63.03 0.96
N SER A 138 -3.78 -63.73 1.23
CA SER A 138 -4.59 -64.41 0.21
C SER A 138 -5.46 -63.46 -0.62
N SER A 139 -5.90 -62.34 -0.03
CA SER A 139 -6.67 -61.31 -0.73
C SER A 139 -5.85 -60.03 -0.87
N PRO A 140 -5.81 -59.40 -2.05
CA PRO A 140 -5.18 -58.08 -2.23
C PRO A 140 -5.81 -56.97 -1.39
N LYS A 141 -7.07 -57.12 -0.93
CA LYS A 141 -7.71 -56.15 -0.02
C LYS A 141 -7.04 -56.08 1.34
N ASP A 142 -6.51 -57.18 1.83
CA ASP A 142 -5.93 -57.28 3.18
C ASP A 142 -4.47 -56.81 3.22
N SER A 143 -3.96 -56.24 2.13
CA SER A 143 -2.60 -55.69 2.07
C SER A 143 -2.39 -54.48 2.98
N ASP A 144 -1.15 -54.25 3.38
CA ASP A 144 -0.81 -53.14 4.28
C ASP A 144 -0.86 -51.82 3.50
N ALA A 145 -1.66 -50.86 3.97
CA ALA A 145 -1.75 -49.53 3.37
C ALA A 145 -0.70 -48.60 4.01
N MET A 146 -0.12 -47.71 3.21
CA MET A 146 0.64 -46.57 3.74
C MET A 146 -0.32 -45.46 4.20
N ASP A 147 -0.04 -44.84 5.35
CA ASP A 147 -0.87 -43.78 5.90
C ASP A 147 -0.77 -42.49 5.08
N GLN A 148 -1.88 -41.75 5.00
CA GLN A 148 -1.96 -40.54 4.18
C GLN A 148 -1.01 -39.43 4.64
N SER A 149 -0.70 -39.36 5.94
CA SER A 149 0.27 -38.41 6.49
C SER A 149 1.70 -38.64 6.02
N ASP A 150 2.02 -39.89 5.66
CA ASP A 150 3.39 -40.28 5.37
C ASP A 150 3.78 -39.94 3.94
N PHE A 151 2.83 -39.72 3.04
CA PHE A 151 3.09 -39.24 1.67
C PHE A 151 3.78 -37.86 1.65
N ALA A 152 3.64 -37.05 2.70
CA ALA A 152 4.27 -35.73 2.79
C ALA A 152 5.81 -35.78 2.89
N ARG A 153 6.37 -36.92 3.33
CA ARG A 153 7.82 -37.13 3.53
C ARG A 153 8.50 -37.84 2.35
N LEU A 154 7.81 -37.94 1.20
CA LEU A 154 8.35 -38.38 -0.10
C LEU A 154 9.00 -39.79 -0.08
N ALA A 155 10.12 -40.01 -0.78
CA ALA A 155 10.72 -41.35 -0.91
C ALA A 155 11.25 -41.91 0.43
N GLU A 156 11.65 -41.05 1.36
CA GLU A 156 12.23 -41.45 2.64
C GLU A 156 11.20 -42.14 3.55
N SER A 157 9.95 -41.67 3.57
CA SER A 157 8.88 -42.37 4.32
C SER A 157 8.42 -43.65 3.64
N MET A 158 8.45 -43.72 2.31
CA MET A 158 8.17 -44.96 1.60
C MET A 158 9.24 -46.03 1.90
N ALA A 159 10.51 -45.62 2.04
CA ALA A 159 11.59 -46.51 2.48
C ALA A 159 11.38 -47.02 3.91
N GLU A 160 11.03 -46.13 4.85
CA GLU A 160 10.73 -46.48 6.24
C GLU A 160 9.51 -47.43 6.34
N PHE A 161 8.48 -47.19 5.53
CA PHE A 161 7.31 -48.06 5.43
C PHE A 161 7.69 -49.47 4.94
N VAL A 162 8.53 -49.59 3.92
CA VAL A 162 9.03 -50.89 3.44
C VAL A 162 9.88 -51.57 4.51
N GLU A 163 10.85 -50.86 5.09
CA GLU A 163 11.77 -51.37 6.10
C GLU A 163 11.02 -51.91 7.34
N SER A 164 10.01 -51.18 7.81
CA SER A 164 9.21 -51.58 8.98
C SER A 164 8.37 -52.84 8.77
N ARG A 165 7.99 -53.14 7.52
CA ARG A 165 7.09 -54.26 7.19
C ARG A 165 7.82 -55.48 6.64
N THR A 166 8.87 -55.28 5.84
CA THR A 166 9.63 -56.37 5.22
C THR A 166 10.96 -56.66 5.91
N GLY A 167 11.46 -55.75 6.74
CA GLY A 167 12.79 -55.87 7.37
C GLY A 167 13.95 -55.74 6.38
N LEU A 168 13.72 -55.22 5.17
CA LEU A 168 14.73 -55.08 4.12
C LEU A 168 15.21 -53.64 4.04
N GLU A 169 16.50 -53.39 4.29
CA GLU A 169 17.09 -52.06 4.21
C GLU A 169 17.16 -51.54 2.77
N VAL A 170 16.57 -50.35 2.53
CA VAL A 170 16.59 -49.65 1.24
C VAL A 170 17.82 -48.74 1.15
N GLY A 171 18.20 -48.10 2.26
CA GLY A 171 19.35 -47.19 2.32
C GLY A 171 19.06 -45.76 1.82
N PRO A 172 20.08 -44.90 1.68
CA PRO A 172 19.89 -43.48 1.35
C PRO A 172 19.38 -43.27 -0.08
N ILE A 173 18.37 -42.40 -0.23
CA ILE A 173 17.79 -42.04 -1.54
C ILE A 173 18.74 -41.08 -2.27
N ASN A 174 19.30 -41.53 -3.40
CA ASN A 174 20.24 -40.74 -4.19
C ASN A 174 19.50 -39.91 -5.26
N ARG A 175 19.38 -38.59 -5.05
CA ARG A 175 18.68 -37.67 -5.96
C ARG A 175 19.66 -37.14 -7.01
N PRO A 176 19.32 -37.15 -8.32
CA PRO A 176 20.17 -36.51 -9.32
C PRO A 176 20.25 -34.99 -9.06
N PRO A 177 21.42 -34.36 -9.23
CA PRO A 177 21.55 -32.91 -9.05
C PRO A 177 20.65 -32.17 -10.05
N PRO A 178 20.10 -31.00 -9.67
CA PRO A 178 19.12 -30.27 -10.50
C PRO A 178 19.71 -29.70 -11.80
N LEU A 179 21.03 -29.68 -11.94
CA LEU A 179 21.75 -29.17 -13.12
C LEU A 179 22.65 -30.25 -13.68
N SER A 180 22.71 -30.35 -15.01
CA SER A 180 23.58 -31.30 -15.70
C SER A 180 25.05 -30.97 -15.42
N THR A 181 25.89 -31.99 -15.25
CA THR A 181 27.36 -31.83 -15.08
C THR A 181 27.97 -30.95 -16.17
N LYS A 182 27.43 -31.01 -17.40
CA LYS A 182 27.86 -30.16 -18.52
C LYS A 182 27.44 -28.70 -18.34
N GLN A 183 26.24 -28.44 -17.80
CA GLN A 183 25.76 -27.10 -17.48
C GLN A 183 26.52 -26.49 -16.29
N ILE A 184 26.83 -27.30 -15.27
CA ILE A 184 27.68 -26.90 -14.14
C ILE A 184 29.08 -26.53 -14.65
N PHE A 185 29.67 -27.36 -15.52
CA PHE A 185 30.97 -27.06 -16.13
C PHE A 185 30.93 -25.77 -16.97
N LEU A 186 29.87 -25.57 -17.76
CA LEU A 186 29.68 -24.37 -18.56
C LEU A 186 29.54 -23.12 -17.68
N LEU A 187 28.76 -23.18 -16.60
CA LEU A 187 28.61 -22.09 -15.64
C LEU A 187 29.92 -21.76 -14.91
N ILE A 188 30.67 -22.78 -14.48
CA ILE A 188 31.98 -22.58 -13.82
C ILE A 188 32.98 -21.98 -14.80
N SER A 189 33.04 -22.47 -16.05
CA SER A 189 33.91 -21.91 -17.08
C SER A 189 33.58 -20.45 -17.40
N ALA A 190 32.29 -20.10 -17.50
CA ALA A 190 31.83 -18.73 -17.73
C ALA A 190 32.19 -17.80 -16.55
N LEU A 191 32.10 -18.28 -15.31
CA LEU A 191 32.52 -17.54 -14.11
C LEU A 191 34.03 -17.31 -14.09
N VAL A 192 34.83 -18.33 -14.43
CA VAL A 192 36.30 -18.24 -14.46
C VAL A 192 36.79 -17.33 -15.59
N VAL A 193 36.17 -17.39 -16.77
CA VAL A 193 36.52 -16.52 -17.91
C VAL A 193 36.10 -15.07 -17.65
N SER A 194 34.97 -14.83 -16.99
CA SER A 194 34.50 -13.46 -16.66
C SER A 194 35.21 -12.85 -15.44
N SER A 195 35.77 -13.67 -14.54
CA SER A 195 36.52 -13.24 -13.34
C SER A 195 37.60 -12.18 -13.62
N PRO A 196 38.56 -12.36 -14.54
CA PRO A 196 39.60 -11.36 -14.80
C PRO A 196 39.03 -10.05 -15.36
N PHE A 197 37.94 -10.11 -16.14
CA PHE A 197 37.24 -8.92 -16.63
C PHE A 197 36.51 -8.18 -15.49
N LEU A 198 35.82 -8.91 -14.61
CA LEU A 198 35.14 -8.36 -13.44
C LEU A 198 36.13 -7.77 -12.41
N ILE A 199 37.27 -8.43 -12.16
CA ILE A 199 38.33 -7.97 -11.26
C ILE A 199 39.00 -6.71 -11.82
N LYS A 200 39.36 -6.68 -13.11
CA LYS A 200 39.90 -5.49 -13.77
C LYS A 200 38.93 -4.32 -13.71
N ARG A 201 37.65 -4.57 -13.96
CA ARG A 201 36.58 -3.55 -13.92
C ARG A 201 36.30 -3.06 -12.49
N ALA A 202 36.41 -3.92 -11.48
CA ALA A 202 36.30 -3.57 -10.06
C ALA A 202 37.48 -2.74 -9.55
N LEU A 203 38.72 -3.10 -9.93
CA LEU A 203 39.93 -2.36 -9.58
C LEU A 203 40.00 -0.98 -10.26
N ALA A 204 39.56 -0.88 -11.51
CA ALA A 204 39.49 0.39 -12.25
C ALA A 204 38.41 1.34 -11.69
N GLY A 205 37.49 0.87 -10.85
CA GLY A 205 36.39 1.67 -10.32
C GLY A 205 35.23 1.90 -11.32
N ASP A 206 35.33 1.35 -12.54
CA ASP A 206 34.30 1.41 -13.59
C ASP A 206 33.30 0.24 -13.52
N THR A 207 32.87 -0.12 -12.32
CA THR A 207 31.75 -1.07 -12.18
C THR A 207 30.42 -0.36 -12.42
N LEU A 208 29.43 -1.11 -12.91
CA LEU A 208 28.05 -0.61 -13.09
C LEU A 208 27.49 0.02 -11.80
N LEU A 209 27.95 -0.45 -10.64
CA LEU A 209 27.59 0.05 -9.32
C LEU A 209 28.24 1.40 -8.94
N HIS A 210 29.20 1.90 -9.73
CA HIS A 210 29.78 3.24 -9.56
C HIS A 210 29.19 4.27 -10.53
N ASP A 211 28.43 3.84 -11.55
CA ASP A 211 27.79 4.78 -12.48
C ASP A 211 26.60 5.48 -11.80
N ARG A 212 26.73 6.79 -11.59
CA ARG A 212 25.66 7.63 -11.04
C ARG A 212 24.37 7.56 -11.86
N LYS A 213 24.45 7.32 -13.18
CA LYS A 213 23.29 7.24 -14.06
C LYS A 213 22.45 6.00 -13.75
N LEU A 214 23.10 4.88 -13.43
CA LEU A 214 22.41 3.64 -13.06
C LEU A 214 21.66 3.80 -11.75
N TRP A 215 22.28 4.40 -10.73
CA TRP A 215 21.62 4.70 -9.46
C TRP A 215 20.52 5.75 -9.59
N MET A 216 20.70 6.77 -10.42
CA MET A 216 19.63 7.72 -10.73
C MET A 216 18.44 7.02 -11.40
N SER A 217 18.69 6.15 -12.38
CA SER A 217 17.63 5.39 -13.05
C SER A 217 16.92 4.44 -12.09
N LEU A 218 17.66 3.77 -11.21
CA LEU A 218 17.09 2.87 -10.20
C LEU A 218 16.28 3.65 -9.15
N ALA A 219 16.75 4.82 -8.73
CA ALA A 219 16.02 5.67 -7.79
C ALA A 219 14.69 6.17 -8.40
N VAL A 220 14.70 6.60 -9.66
CA VAL A 220 13.48 6.98 -10.39
C VAL A 220 12.54 5.79 -10.54
N PHE A 221 13.07 4.60 -10.82
CA PHE A 221 12.28 3.37 -10.90
C PHE A 221 11.59 3.05 -9.57
N VAL A 222 12.32 3.06 -8.44
CA VAL A 222 11.74 2.83 -7.11
C VAL A 222 10.71 3.90 -6.76
N TYR A 223 10.99 5.18 -7.08
CA TYR A 223 10.05 6.27 -6.89
C TYR A 223 8.74 6.07 -7.66
N PHE A 224 8.82 5.68 -8.94
CA PHE A 224 7.65 5.38 -9.76
C PHE A 224 6.76 4.30 -9.14
N PHE A 225 7.35 3.20 -8.66
CA PHE A 225 6.59 2.14 -7.98
C PHE A 225 5.96 2.62 -6.67
N SER A 226 6.67 3.45 -5.90
CA SER A 226 6.16 4.03 -4.67
C SER A 226 4.95 4.95 -4.91
N VAL A 227 5.03 5.85 -5.90
CA VAL A 227 3.98 6.83 -6.19
C VAL A 227 2.79 6.24 -6.96
N SER A 228 3.01 5.22 -7.79
CA SER A 228 1.92 4.51 -8.51
C SER A 228 1.02 3.65 -7.61
N GLY A 229 1.26 3.62 -6.29
CA GLY A 229 0.44 2.88 -5.36
C GLY A 229 0.66 1.36 -5.39
N THR A 230 1.81 0.87 -5.89
CA THR A 230 2.06 -0.58 -5.94
C THR A 230 2.03 -1.26 -4.58
N MET A 231 2.42 -0.57 -3.52
CA MET A 231 2.28 -1.09 -2.15
C MET A 231 0.82 -1.34 -1.79
N HIS A 232 -0.09 -0.42 -2.16
CA HIS A 232 -1.53 -0.60 -1.99
C HIS A 232 -2.03 -1.81 -2.81
N ASN A 233 -1.59 -1.92 -4.06
CA ASN A 233 -1.98 -3.00 -4.97
C ASN A 233 -1.55 -4.38 -4.46
N ILE A 234 -0.32 -4.50 -3.95
CA ILE A 234 0.23 -5.77 -3.41
C ILE A 234 -0.47 -6.14 -2.11
N ILE A 235 -0.63 -5.20 -1.16
CA ILE A 235 -1.20 -5.49 0.16
C ILE A 235 -2.68 -5.90 0.04
N ARG A 236 -3.44 -5.23 -0.82
CA ARG A 236 -4.89 -5.47 -0.97
C ARG A 236 -5.24 -6.44 -2.10
N LYS A 237 -4.24 -6.99 -2.80
CA LYS A 237 -4.41 -7.85 -3.98
C LYS A 237 -5.36 -7.24 -5.01
N MET A 238 -5.14 -5.97 -5.34
CA MET A 238 -5.99 -5.23 -6.28
C MET A 238 -5.85 -5.80 -7.70
N PRO A 239 -6.95 -6.07 -8.43
CA PRO A 239 -6.88 -6.50 -9.82
C PRO A 239 -6.35 -5.38 -10.71
N MET A 240 -5.60 -5.74 -11.76
CA MET A 240 -5.05 -4.77 -12.71
C MET A 240 -6.14 -4.13 -13.58
N PHE A 241 -7.17 -4.89 -13.92
CA PHE A 241 -8.33 -4.48 -14.71
C PHE A 241 -9.52 -5.35 -14.32
N ILE A 242 -10.73 -4.86 -14.59
CA ILE A 242 -11.98 -5.60 -14.36
C ILE A 242 -12.76 -5.65 -15.68
N PRO A 243 -13.37 -6.78 -16.06
CA PRO A 243 -14.26 -6.82 -17.22
C PRO A 243 -15.51 -5.95 -16.98
N ASP A 244 -15.96 -5.25 -18.02
CA ASP A 244 -17.13 -4.38 -17.98
C ASP A 244 -18.40 -5.18 -17.65
N ARG A 245 -19.29 -4.61 -16.83
CA ARG A 245 -20.56 -5.26 -16.44
C ARG A 245 -21.52 -5.41 -17.62
N GLY A 246 -21.39 -4.56 -18.64
CA GLY A 246 -22.20 -4.63 -19.87
C GLY A 246 -21.68 -5.62 -20.91
N ASP A 247 -20.36 -5.77 -21.02
CA ASP A 247 -19.69 -6.59 -22.03
C ASP A 247 -18.46 -7.31 -21.44
N PRO A 248 -18.49 -8.66 -21.27
CA PRO A 248 -17.40 -9.42 -20.67
C PRO A 248 -16.06 -9.33 -21.44
N ASN A 249 -16.12 -8.95 -22.72
CA ASN A 249 -14.96 -8.85 -23.60
C ASN A 249 -14.26 -7.48 -23.54
N ARG A 250 -14.84 -6.51 -22.83
CA ARG A 250 -14.30 -5.15 -22.69
C ARG A 250 -13.66 -5.00 -21.32
N LEU A 251 -12.37 -4.65 -21.29
CA LEU A 251 -11.62 -4.45 -20.05
C LEU A 251 -11.69 -2.98 -19.59
N VAL A 252 -12.05 -2.77 -18.34
CA VAL A 252 -12.08 -1.46 -17.68
C VAL A 252 -10.80 -1.30 -16.85
N PHE A 253 -10.04 -0.26 -17.18
CA PHE A 253 -8.75 0.06 -16.55
C PHE A 253 -8.84 1.17 -15.50
N PHE A 254 -9.95 1.94 -15.47
CA PHE A 254 -10.20 3.04 -14.54
C PHE A 254 -11.53 2.83 -13.84
N TYR A 255 -11.53 2.84 -12.50
CA TYR A 255 -12.73 2.58 -11.71
C TYR A 255 -13.36 3.89 -11.23
N GLN A 256 -14.65 4.12 -11.52
CA GLN A 256 -15.34 5.39 -11.21
C GLN A 256 -15.94 5.45 -9.80
N GLY A 257 -15.72 4.45 -8.93
CA GLY A 257 -16.30 4.40 -7.59
C GLY A 257 -15.32 4.78 -6.49
N SER A 258 -15.77 5.51 -5.47
CA SER A 258 -14.94 5.86 -4.31
C SER A 258 -14.62 4.62 -3.46
N GLY A 259 -13.34 4.35 -3.22
CA GLY A 259 -12.87 3.34 -2.27
C GLY A 259 -12.12 2.15 -2.87
N MET A 260 -12.01 2.08 -4.21
CA MET A 260 -11.24 1.05 -4.90
C MET A 260 -10.45 1.67 -6.07
N GLN A 261 -9.13 1.49 -6.07
CA GLN A 261 -8.26 1.91 -7.18
C GLN A 261 -7.73 0.66 -7.88
N LEU A 262 -7.84 0.60 -9.21
CA LEU A 262 -7.29 -0.51 -9.98
C LEU A 262 -5.78 -0.42 -10.11
N GLY A 263 -5.13 -1.57 -10.30
CA GLY A 263 -3.69 -1.62 -10.45
C GLY A 263 -3.21 -0.81 -11.66
N ALA A 264 -3.87 -0.95 -12.82
CA ALA A 264 -3.53 -0.20 -14.03
C ALA A 264 -3.75 1.30 -13.89
N GLU A 265 -4.80 1.71 -13.18
CA GLU A 265 -5.09 3.11 -12.86
C GLU A 265 -3.98 3.75 -12.03
N GLY A 266 -3.54 3.08 -10.96
CA GLY A 266 -2.41 3.54 -10.14
C GLY A 266 -1.11 3.69 -10.93
N PHE A 267 -0.81 2.74 -11.82
CA PHE A 267 0.36 2.85 -12.71
C PHE A 267 0.25 3.97 -13.73
N ALA A 268 -0.93 4.20 -14.32
CA ALA A 268 -1.14 5.27 -15.29
C ALA A 268 -0.95 6.65 -14.64
N VAL A 269 -1.50 6.83 -13.43
CA VAL A 269 -1.36 8.07 -12.65
C VAL A 269 0.09 8.28 -12.19
N GLY A 270 0.73 7.24 -11.64
CA GLY A 270 2.13 7.31 -11.23
C GLY A 270 3.09 7.60 -12.39
N PHE A 271 2.76 7.11 -13.60
CA PHE A 271 3.52 7.40 -14.81
C PHE A 271 3.44 8.87 -15.19
N LEU A 272 2.23 9.45 -15.15
CA LEU A 272 1.99 10.85 -15.44
C LEU A 272 2.81 11.77 -14.52
N TYR A 273 2.76 11.51 -13.20
CA TYR A 273 3.54 12.27 -12.21
C TYR A 273 5.05 12.14 -12.43
N THR A 274 5.53 10.94 -12.79
CA THR A 274 6.96 10.72 -13.05
C THR A 274 7.43 11.46 -14.29
N VAL A 275 6.62 11.48 -15.36
CA VAL A 275 6.93 12.22 -16.60
C VAL A 275 7.00 13.73 -16.35
N VAL A 276 6.04 14.28 -15.62
CA VAL A 276 6.04 15.72 -15.27
C VAL A 276 7.23 16.07 -14.39
N GLY A 277 7.52 15.24 -13.37
CA GLY A 277 8.67 15.45 -12.47
C GLY A 277 10.01 15.42 -13.22
N LEU A 278 10.19 14.47 -14.14
CA LEU A 278 11.40 14.39 -14.98
C LEU A 278 11.50 15.57 -15.97
N ALA A 279 10.39 16.01 -16.56
CA ALA A 279 10.36 17.17 -17.45
C ALA A 279 10.74 18.47 -16.70
N LEU A 280 10.25 18.64 -15.47
CA LEU A 280 10.62 19.77 -14.61
C LEU A 280 12.12 19.72 -14.26
N ALA A 281 12.63 18.57 -13.83
CA ALA A 281 14.05 18.39 -13.51
C ALA A 281 14.97 18.64 -14.72
N ALA A 282 14.55 18.22 -15.91
CA ALA A 282 15.30 18.44 -17.13
C ALA A 282 15.27 19.91 -17.57
N THR A 283 14.17 20.63 -17.29
CA THR A 283 14.07 22.08 -17.53
C THR A 283 14.92 22.88 -16.55
N THR A 284 14.96 22.52 -15.26
CA THR A 284 15.74 23.26 -14.27
C THR A 284 17.24 23.02 -14.37
N HIS A 285 17.68 21.78 -14.64
CA HIS A 285 19.10 21.43 -14.67
C HIS A 285 19.69 21.21 -16.07
N GLY A 286 18.87 20.79 -17.04
CA GLY A 286 19.31 20.49 -18.41
C GLY A 286 19.29 21.72 -19.32
N LEU A 287 18.25 22.54 -19.24
CA LEU A 287 18.09 23.74 -20.07
C LEU A 287 19.22 24.76 -19.88
N VAL A 288 19.74 24.88 -18.65
CA VAL A 288 20.83 25.80 -18.29
C VAL A 288 22.17 25.41 -18.93
N ARG A 289 22.31 24.18 -19.45
CA ARG A 289 23.54 23.72 -20.12
C ARG A 289 23.54 23.94 -21.64
N LEU A 290 22.41 24.30 -22.24
CA LEU A 290 22.30 24.52 -23.68
C LEU A 290 22.71 25.96 -24.03
N LYS A 291 23.82 26.11 -24.77
CA LYS A 291 24.29 27.42 -25.25
C LYS A 291 23.47 27.99 -26.42
N ASN A 292 22.71 27.15 -27.12
CA ASN A 292 21.93 27.54 -28.29
C ASN A 292 20.53 28.05 -27.92
N VAL A 293 20.27 29.35 -28.09
CA VAL A 293 18.99 30.00 -27.74
C VAL A 293 17.78 29.42 -28.49
N LYS A 294 17.94 29.04 -29.77
CA LYS A 294 16.86 28.39 -30.55
C LYS A 294 16.50 27.01 -29.99
N ALA A 295 17.49 26.21 -29.62
CA ALA A 295 17.30 24.90 -29.01
C ALA A 295 16.69 25.04 -27.59
N GLN A 296 17.12 26.05 -26.83
CA GLN A 296 16.58 26.36 -25.51
C GLN A 296 15.10 26.73 -25.58
N ARG A 297 14.71 27.62 -26.51
CA ARG A 297 13.30 27.99 -26.74
C ARG A 297 12.45 26.82 -27.21
N GLY A 298 12.98 25.99 -28.11
CA GLY A 298 12.31 24.77 -28.57
C GLY A 298 12.07 23.76 -27.44
N TYR A 299 13.07 23.56 -26.57
CA TYR A 299 12.94 22.67 -25.41
C TYR A 299 11.94 23.20 -24.38
N MET A 300 11.93 24.52 -24.13
CA MET A 300 10.98 25.15 -23.21
C MET A 300 9.53 25.02 -23.71
N LEU A 301 9.30 25.22 -25.01
CA LEU A 301 7.99 24.99 -25.64
C LEU A 301 7.55 23.53 -25.53
N LEU A 302 8.46 22.59 -25.78
CA LEU A 302 8.18 21.15 -25.63
C LEU A 302 7.82 20.80 -24.18
N SER A 303 8.55 21.32 -23.19
CA SER A 303 8.24 21.09 -21.78
C SER A 303 6.90 21.71 -21.36
N MET A 304 6.54 22.89 -21.87
CA MET A 304 5.22 23.48 -21.65
C MET A 304 4.09 22.66 -22.29
N LEU A 305 4.31 22.13 -23.49
CA LEU A 305 3.35 21.23 -24.15
C LEU A 305 3.15 19.93 -23.37
N VAL A 306 4.22 19.32 -22.86
CA VAL A 306 4.14 18.11 -22.03
C VAL A 306 3.43 18.39 -20.71
N ALA A 307 3.74 19.51 -20.05
CA ALA A 307 3.05 19.92 -18.82
C ALA A 307 1.56 20.21 -19.06
N TYR A 308 1.23 20.92 -20.14
CA TYR A 308 -0.15 21.18 -20.54
C TYR A 308 -0.91 19.88 -20.86
N TRP A 309 -0.29 18.98 -21.63
CA TRP A 309 -0.87 17.68 -21.95
C TRP A 309 -1.14 16.87 -20.68
N ALA A 310 -0.18 16.82 -19.76
CA ALA A 310 -0.34 16.12 -18.49
C ALA A 310 -1.47 16.71 -17.63
N VAL A 311 -1.50 18.03 -17.45
CA VAL A 311 -2.56 18.72 -16.68
C VAL A 311 -3.93 18.57 -17.34
N SER A 312 -4.00 18.56 -18.67
CA SER A 312 -5.26 18.34 -19.40
C SER A 312 -5.81 16.93 -19.21
N LYS A 313 -4.92 15.93 -19.10
CA LYS A 313 -5.27 14.54 -18.82
C LYS A 313 -5.64 14.33 -17.35
N ASP A 314 -4.92 14.98 -16.43
CA ASP A 314 -5.26 14.97 -15.00
C ASP A 314 -6.62 15.65 -14.74
N SER A 315 -6.91 16.77 -15.42
CA SER A 315 -8.22 17.44 -15.34
C SER A 315 -9.35 16.57 -15.89
N PHE A 316 -9.09 15.78 -16.93
CA PHE A 316 -10.04 14.79 -17.45
C PHE A 316 -10.25 13.64 -16.46
N VAL A 317 -9.19 13.13 -15.81
CA VAL A 317 -9.29 12.11 -14.75
C VAL A 317 -10.05 12.65 -13.54
N MET A 318 -9.82 13.90 -13.11
CA MET A 318 -10.59 14.54 -12.04
C MET A 318 -12.05 14.81 -12.42
N SER A 319 -12.36 15.05 -13.70
CA SER A 319 -13.75 15.22 -14.17
C SER A 319 -14.57 13.94 -14.11
N ILE A 320 -13.91 12.77 -14.19
CA ILE A 320 -14.54 11.46 -14.01
C ILE A 320 -14.97 11.24 -12.55
N ASP A 321 -14.29 11.89 -11.59
CA ASP A 321 -14.57 11.79 -10.14
C ASP A 321 -15.79 12.63 -9.69
N GLN A 322 -16.40 13.40 -10.61
CA GLN A 322 -17.50 14.35 -10.32
C GLN A 322 -18.90 13.91 -10.81
N ALA A 323 -19.09 12.70 -11.34
CA ALA A 323 -20.43 12.22 -11.69
C ALA A 323 -21.30 11.89 -10.45
N PRO A 324 -22.63 12.08 -10.48
CA PRO A 324 -23.44 12.20 -9.28
C PRO A 324 -23.59 10.88 -8.52
N ARG A 325 -23.22 10.93 -7.24
CA ARG A 325 -23.26 9.85 -6.25
C ARG A 325 -24.67 9.27 -6.06
N GLY A 326 -24.86 8.02 -6.50
CA GLY A 326 -26.06 7.22 -6.24
C GLY A 326 -25.75 5.96 -5.42
N ARG A 327 -26.04 6.04 -4.12
CA ARG A 327 -26.49 5.00 -3.16
C ARG A 327 -25.98 3.53 -3.32
N ASN A 328 -25.19 3.12 -2.33
CA ASN A 328 -25.07 1.82 -1.62
C ASN A 328 -25.06 0.49 -2.39
N ILE A 329 -24.08 -0.37 -2.10
CA ILE A 329 -24.21 -1.77 -1.62
C ILE A 329 -22.80 -2.23 -1.17
N GLU A 330 -22.64 -2.49 0.13
CA GLU A 330 -21.53 -3.26 0.70
C GLU A 330 -21.82 -4.77 0.55
N LEU A 331 -20.79 -5.61 0.29
CA LEU A 331 -20.45 -6.78 1.13
C LEU A 331 -19.20 -7.57 0.64
N GLY A 332 -18.31 -7.90 1.58
CA GLY A 332 -17.45 -9.12 1.63
C GLY A 332 -15.97 -8.96 1.23
N THR A 333 -14.95 -9.34 2.02
CA THR A 333 -14.87 -10.21 3.21
C THR A 333 -13.66 -9.81 4.08
N GLN A 334 -13.83 -9.80 5.40
CA GLN A 334 -12.84 -9.38 6.41
C GLN A 334 -11.80 -10.46 6.74
N SER A 335 -10.62 -10.02 7.18
CA SER A 335 -9.86 -10.69 8.25
C SER A 335 -9.47 -9.65 9.32
N PRO A 336 -9.41 -10.01 10.62
CA PRO A 336 -9.68 -9.10 11.72
C PRO A 336 -8.40 -8.48 12.27
N MET A 337 -8.15 -7.21 11.93
CA MET A 337 -7.36 -6.33 12.79
C MET A 337 -7.93 -4.91 12.68
N LEU A 338 -8.80 -4.60 13.64
CA LEU A 338 -9.22 -3.25 14.07
C LEU A 338 -9.39 -2.23 12.95
N LYS A 339 -10.55 -2.26 12.26
CA LYS A 339 -11.16 -1.01 11.77
C LYS A 339 -11.60 -0.20 12.99
N ALA A 340 -10.66 0.45 13.65
CA ALA A 340 -10.98 1.58 14.49
C ALA A 340 -11.31 2.73 13.53
N ASP A 341 -12.60 2.95 13.27
CA ASP A 341 -13.04 4.27 12.84
C ASP A 341 -12.67 5.23 13.98
N HIS A 342 -11.50 5.86 13.88
CA HIS A 342 -10.94 6.77 14.88
C HIS A 342 -11.75 8.08 15.00
N GLY A 343 -12.98 8.12 14.46
CA GLY A 343 -13.92 9.25 14.55
C GLY A 343 -13.47 10.46 13.75
N MET A 344 -12.63 10.26 12.74
CA MET A 344 -12.09 11.36 11.93
C MET A 344 -13.10 11.91 10.93
N GLU A 345 -14.00 11.09 10.39
CA GLU A 345 -15.02 11.55 9.45
C GLU A 345 -15.99 12.55 10.09
N ASN A 346 -16.49 12.24 11.29
CA ASN A 346 -17.34 13.14 12.06
C ASN A 346 -16.61 14.44 12.43
N PHE A 347 -15.33 14.35 12.79
CA PHE A 347 -14.51 15.53 13.09
C PHE A 347 -14.32 16.43 11.87
N PHE A 348 -14.00 15.89 10.70
CA PHE A 348 -13.88 16.69 9.48
C PHE A 348 -15.20 17.35 9.11
N LYS A 349 -16.33 16.69 9.37
CA LYS A 349 -17.66 17.28 9.17
C LYS A 349 -17.90 18.46 10.12
N GLN A 350 -17.55 18.33 11.40
CA GLN A 350 -17.64 19.42 12.38
C GLN A 350 -16.71 20.60 12.00
N VAL A 351 -15.46 20.31 11.62
CA VAL A 351 -14.48 21.31 11.15
C VAL A 351 -15.02 22.08 9.95
N LYS A 352 -15.54 21.38 8.94
CA LYS A 352 -16.12 22.01 7.75
C LYS A 352 -17.34 22.87 8.08
N GLU A 353 -18.18 22.43 9.01
CA GLU A 353 -19.31 23.22 9.47
C GLU A 353 -18.87 24.52 10.14
N VAL A 354 -17.83 24.46 10.98
CA VAL A 354 -17.23 25.64 11.61
C VAL A 354 -16.61 26.58 10.56
N GLU A 355 -15.89 26.05 9.57
CA GLU A 355 -15.32 26.86 8.48
C GLU A 355 -16.40 27.58 7.67
N ASN A 356 -17.49 26.89 7.32
CA ASN A 356 -18.62 27.49 6.62
C ASN A 356 -19.30 28.61 7.42
N LEU A 357 -19.35 28.50 8.76
CA LEU A 357 -19.84 29.58 9.61
C LEU A 357 -18.84 30.74 9.68
N MET A 358 -17.54 30.43 9.74
CA MET A 358 -16.46 31.42 9.77
C MET A 358 -16.46 32.33 8.54
N GLU A 359 -16.81 31.79 7.36
CA GLU A 359 -16.94 32.55 6.11
C GLU A 359 -18.06 33.61 6.12
N LYS A 360 -19.00 33.53 7.06
CA LYS A 360 -20.08 34.52 7.20
C LYS A 360 -19.62 35.77 7.94
N LEU A 361 -18.64 35.67 8.85
CA LEU A 361 -18.18 36.79 9.68
C LEU A 361 -17.59 37.95 8.85
N PRO A 362 -16.70 37.72 7.86
CA PRO A 362 -16.18 38.81 7.02
C PRO A 362 -17.29 39.54 6.24
N LYS A 363 -18.32 38.81 5.80
CA LYS A 363 -19.46 39.41 5.07
C LYS A 363 -20.28 40.32 5.98
N GLN A 364 -20.48 39.95 7.24
CA GLN A 364 -21.14 40.81 8.24
C GLN A 364 -20.30 42.03 8.58
N LEU A 365 -18.99 41.84 8.79
CA LEU A 365 -18.05 42.93 9.03
C LEU A 365 -18.05 43.95 7.88
N GLN A 366 -17.99 43.47 6.63
CA GLN A 366 -17.98 44.32 5.46
C GLN A 366 -19.27 45.14 5.33
N ARG A 367 -20.44 44.53 5.57
CA ARG A 367 -21.73 45.26 5.53
C ARG A 367 -21.80 46.32 6.63
N LEU A 368 -21.30 46.00 7.81
CA LEU A 368 -21.22 46.95 8.93
C LEU A 368 -20.28 48.12 8.60
N GLN A 369 -19.14 47.85 7.94
CA GLN A 369 -18.24 48.88 7.43
C GLN A 369 -18.92 49.77 6.39
N GLU A 370 -19.57 49.18 5.39
CA GLU A 370 -20.29 49.91 4.34
C GLU A 370 -21.40 50.80 4.92
N ALA A 371 -22.18 50.27 5.88
CA ALA A 371 -23.22 51.04 6.56
C ALA A 371 -22.64 52.19 7.42
N ASN A 372 -21.50 51.97 8.08
CA ASN A 372 -20.82 53.02 8.84
C ASN A 372 -20.27 54.12 7.92
N GLU A 373 -19.67 53.77 6.78
CA GLU A 373 -19.22 54.74 5.78
C GLU A 373 -20.39 55.58 5.22
N GLU A 374 -21.52 54.93 4.92
CA GLU A 374 -22.74 55.61 4.48
C GLU A 374 -23.22 56.64 5.52
N SER A 375 -23.12 56.29 6.81
CA SER A 375 -23.55 57.13 7.94
C SER A 375 -22.81 58.48 8.03
N LYS A 376 -21.58 58.56 7.51
CA LYS A 376 -20.75 59.78 7.53
C LYS A 376 -21.32 60.88 6.66
N THR A 377 -21.99 60.51 5.56
CA THR A 377 -22.45 61.44 4.53
C THR A 377 -23.89 61.90 4.75
N VAL A 378 -24.65 61.17 5.56
CA VAL A 378 -26.05 61.48 5.84
C VAL A 378 -26.18 62.72 6.73
N THR A 379 -27.15 63.58 6.40
CA THR A 379 -27.50 64.80 7.13
C THR A 379 -28.93 64.78 7.71
N GLN A 380 -29.70 63.72 7.44
CA GLN A 380 -31.09 63.59 7.90
C GLN A 380 -31.19 62.55 9.01
N ALA A 381 -31.85 62.92 10.12
CA ALA A 381 -32.07 62.02 11.26
C ALA A 381 -32.84 60.73 10.86
N SER A 382 -33.83 60.82 9.96
CA SER A 382 -34.59 59.66 9.48
C SER A 382 -33.72 58.65 8.73
N ALA A 383 -32.77 59.11 7.91
CA ALA A 383 -31.85 58.25 7.19
C ALA A 383 -30.79 57.65 8.13
N MET A 384 -30.30 58.42 9.12
CA MET A 384 -29.38 57.92 10.14
C MET A 384 -30.03 56.80 10.96
N LYS A 385 -31.31 56.92 11.29
CA LYS A 385 -32.07 55.88 12.00
C LYS A 385 -32.18 54.57 11.23
N GLU A 386 -32.34 54.61 9.90
CA GLU A 386 -32.35 53.38 9.09
C GLU A 386 -30.96 52.76 8.98
N ILE A 387 -29.90 53.58 8.91
CA ILE A 387 -28.51 53.09 8.96
C ILE A 387 -28.23 52.43 10.31
N LYS A 388 -28.61 53.07 11.42
CA LYS A 388 -28.52 52.51 12.78
C LYS A 388 -29.15 51.11 12.83
N ARG A 389 -30.39 50.97 12.35
CA ARG A 389 -31.10 49.68 12.34
C ARG A 389 -30.38 48.61 11.52
N ARG A 390 -29.74 48.98 10.39
CA ARG A 390 -28.92 48.06 9.59
C ARG A 390 -27.65 47.63 10.34
N MET A 391 -26.92 48.59 10.90
CA MET A 391 -25.70 48.32 11.67
C MET A 391 -25.99 47.41 12.87
N GLU A 392 -27.08 47.67 13.61
CA GLU A 392 -27.46 46.86 14.78
C GLU A 392 -27.74 45.41 14.37
N LYS A 393 -28.45 45.22 13.26
CA LYS A 393 -28.74 43.89 12.73
C LYS A 393 -27.47 43.14 12.35
N ASP A 394 -26.54 43.79 11.64
CA ASP A 394 -25.31 43.15 11.17
C ASP A 394 -24.37 42.80 12.34
N VAL A 395 -24.30 43.65 13.38
CA VAL A 395 -23.58 43.33 14.63
C VAL A 395 -24.23 42.16 15.35
N ASP A 396 -25.56 42.14 15.50
CA ASP A 396 -26.28 41.06 16.17
C ASP A 396 -26.12 39.72 15.45
N ASP A 397 -26.21 39.72 14.11
CA ASP A 397 -26.03 38.53 13.29
C ASP A 397 -24.56 38.05 13.33
N GLY A 398 -23.59 38.98 13.29
CA GLY A 398 -22.18 38.68 13.51
C GLY A 398 -21.92 38.04 14.87
N GLY A 399 -22.50 38.59 15.94
CA GLY A 399 -22.38 38.08 17.30
C GLY A 399 -23.00 36.70 17.49
N LYS A 400 -24.18 36.45 16.91
CA LYS A 400 -24.80 35.11 16.91
C LYS A 400 -23.92 34.07 16.23
N VAL A 401 -23.35 34.40 15.07
CA VAL A 401 -22.43 33.50 14.35
C VAL A 401 -21.17 33.24 15.16
N ALA A 402 -20.56 34.28 15.74
CA ALA A 402 -19.36 34.15 16.57
C ALA A 402 -19.59 33.26 17.80
N ARG A 403 -20.69 33.46 18.54
CA ARG A 403 -21.07 32.61 19.67
C ARG A 403 -21.35 31.16 19.25
N CYS A 404 -21.98 30.95 18.10
CA CYS A 404 -22.21 29.61 17.56
C CYS A 404 -20.89 28.90 17.20
N ILE A 405 -19.94 29.61 16.58
CA ILE A 405 -18.61 29.07 16.28
C ILE A 405 -17.87 28.74 17.57
N LYS A 406 -17.87 29.65 18.56
CA LYS A 406 -17.27 29.43 19.88
C LYS A 406 -17.80 28.13 20.51
N ALA A 407 -19.13 27.97 20.61
CA ALA A 407 -19.73 26.78 21.20
C ALA A 407 -19.33 25.50 20.45
N LYS A 408 -19.32 25.52 19.11
CA LYS A 408 -18.86 24.36 18.31
C LYS A 408 -17.37 24.06 18.51
N LEU A 409 -16.52 25.07 18.70
CA LEU A 409 -15.10 24.85 18.97
C LEU A 409 -14.87 24.21 20.35
N GLU A 410 -15.62 24.65 21.37
CA GLU A 410 -15.61 24.04 22.70
C GLU A 410 -16.13 22.60 22.69
N ASP A 411 -17.15 22.32 21.86
CA ASP A 411 -17.64 20.95 21.63
C ASP A 411 -16.56 20.08 20.97
N ILE A 412 -15.86 20.60 19.96
CA ILE A 412 -14.76 19.90 19.30
C ILE A 412 -13.62 19.63 20.30
N ASP A 413 -13.27 20.57 21.18
CA ASP A 413 -12.25 20.34 22.21
C ASP A 413 -12.65 19.22 23.17
N ARG A 414 -13.92 19.24 23.62
CA ARG A 414 -14.45 18.18 24.49
C ARG A 414 -14.43 16.82 23.79
N ASP A 415 -14.82 16.78 22.52
CA ASP A 415 -14.75 15.57 21.68
C ASP A 415 -13.30 15.09 21.49
N ASN A 416 -12.35 16.01 21.31
CA ASN A 416 -10.93 15.68 21.20
C ASN A 416 -10.40 15.03 22.48
N LEU A 417 -10.77 15.57 23.66
CA LEU A 417 -10.41 14.98 24.95
C LEU A 417 -11.04 13.60 25.14
N ALA A 418 -12.32 13.43 24.79
CA ALA A 418 -12.99 12.14 24.86
C ALA A 418 -12.36 11.10 23.91
N ASN A 419 -11.92 11.53 22.73
CA ASN A 419 -11.31 10.64 21.73
C ASN A 419 -9.98 10.04 22.22
N ARG A 420 -9.28 10.68 23.18
CA ARG A 420 -8.04 10.15 23.78
C ARG A 420 -8.20 8.84 24.53
N GLN A 421 -9.43 8.50 24.91
CA GLN A 421 -9.74 7.24 25.59
C GLN A 421 -9.81 6.06 24.61
N LYS A 422 -9.74 6.30 23.29
CA LYS A 422 -9.80 5.25 22.26
C LYS A 422 -8.39 4.77 21.87
N ILE A 423 -8.27 3.47 21.61
CA ILE A 423 -7.01 2.83 21.16
C ILE A 423 -6.56 3.48 19.84
N GLY A 424 -5.30 3.93 19.77
CA GLY A 424 -4.72 4.62 18.62
C GLY A 424 -5.02 6.12 18.52
N CYS A 425 -5.83 6.67 19.43
CA CYS A 425 -6.15 8.09 19.54
C CYS A 425 -5.55 8.76 20.80
N GLU A 426 -4.65 8.07 21.49
CA GLU A 426 -4.02 8.52 22.74
C GLU A 426 -3.32 9.88 22.57
N LYS A 427 -3.06 10.57 23.69
CA LYS A 427 -2.36 11.86 23.70
C LYS A 427 -1.03 11.75 22.94
N GLY A 428 -0.84 12.59 21.91
CA GLY A 428 0.36 12.59 21.07
C GLY A 428 0.34 11.61 19.89
N SER A 429 -0.72 10.81 19.73
CA SER A 429 -0.97 10.01 18.53
C SER A 429 -1.10 10.88 17.28
N GLY A 430 -0.92 10.30 16.09
CA GLY A 430 -1.11 11.03 14.83
C GLY A 430 -2.50 11.65 14.72
N VAL A 431 -3.54 10.92 15.14
CA VAL A 431 -4.93 11.38 15.16
C VAL A 431 -5.13 12.53 16.15
N ASP A 432 -4.65 12.40 17.38
CA ASP A 432 -4.74 13.46 18.41
C ASP A 432 -4.02 14.75 17.95
N ARG A 433 -2.80 14.62 17.41
CA ARG A 433 -2.05 15.76 16.87
C ARG A 433 -2.78 16.46 15.73
N SER A 434 -3.32 15.71 14.78
CA SER A 434 -4.07 16.31 13.67
C SER A 434 -5.32 17.06 14.14
N ARG A 435 -6.08 16.45 15.06
CA ARG A 435 -7.32 17.07 15.59
C ARG A 435 -7.03 18.33 16.39
N MET A 436 -6.09 18.26 17.32
CA MET A 436 -5.68 19.39 18.15
C MET A 436 -5.13 20.54 17.28
N ALA A 437 -4.32 20.24 16.26
CA ALA A 437 -3.76 21.26 15.36
C ALA A 437 -4.85 21.98 14.55
N MET A 438 -5.82 21.24 14.01
CA MET A 438 -6.94 21.82 13.26
C MET A 438 -7.83 22.68 14.17
N THR A 439 -8.17 22.20 15.36
CA THR A 439 -8.99 22.96 16.33
C THR A 439 -8.28 24.24 16.77
N ALA A 440 -6.99 24.19 17.08
CA ALA A 440 -6.18 25.36 17.43
C ALA A 440 -6.13 26.39 16.28
N GLY A 441 -5.98 25.91 15.04
CA GLY A 441 -6.03 26.75 13.84
C GLY A 441 -7.36 27.48 13.67
N LEU A 442 -8.49 26.80 13.91
CA LEU A 442 -9.82 27.41 13.85
C LEU A 442 -10.05 28.45 14.96
N LYS A 443 -9.58 28.17 16.18
CA LYS A 443 -9.63 29.12 17.30
C LYS A 443 -8.85 30.40 17.00
N LYS A 444 -7.64 30.25 16.45
CA LYS A 444 -6.83 31.40 15.99
C LYS A 444 -7.56 32.21 14.92
N LYS A 445 -8.13 31.55 13.89
CA LYS A 445 -8.93 32.23 12.86
C LYS A 445 -10.11 33.00 13.47
N LEU A 446 -10.84 32.43 14.44
CA LEU A 446 -11.93 33.14 15.10
C LEU A 446 -11.41 34.37 15.88
N LYS A 447 -10.33 34.21 16.66
CA LYS A 447 -9.67 35.31 17.37
C LYS A 447 -9.30 36.45 16.42
N ASP A 448 -8.68 36.12 15.29
CA ASP A 448 -8.29 37.10 14.27
C ASP A 448 -9.51 37.84 13.70
N ARG A 449 -10.60 37.11 13.40
CA ARG A 449 -11.85 37.73 12.91
C ARG A 449 -12.49 38.65 13.95
N MET A 450 -12.48 38.28 15.22
CA MET A 450 -13.02 39.14 16.28
C MET A 450 -12.15 40.40 16.49
N ASN A 451 -10.83 40.29 16.30
CA ASN A 451 -9.95 41.45 16.31
C ASN A 451 -10.28 42.45 15.18
N ASP A 452 -10.75 41.96 14.02
CA ASP A 452 -11.19 42.84 12.93
C ASP A 452 -12.47 43.64 13.31
N PHE A 453 -13.40 43.04 14.06
CA PHE A 453 -14.55 43.75 14.64
C PHE A 453 -14.14 44.77 15.70
N GLN A 454 -13.14 44.44 16.52
CA GLN A 454 -12.58 45.37 17.53
C GLN A 454 -11.96 46.61 16.87
N LYS A 455 -11.16 46.42 15.81
CA LYS A 455 -10.60 47.54 15.03
C LYS A 455 -11.71 48.41 14.42
N LEU A 456 -12.76 47.78 13.88
CA LEU A 456 -13.89 48.51 13.33
C LEU A 456 -14.60 49.35 14.41
N ARG A 457 -14.75 48.85 15.63
CA ARG A 457 -15.31 49.62 16.75
C ARG A 457 -14.52 50.92 16.99
N GLU A 458 -13.19 50.81 17.05
CA GLU A 458 -12.29 51.96 17.22
C GLU A 458 -12.42 52.94 16.06
N THR A 459 -12.52 52.42 14.83
CA THR A 459 -12.78 53.24 13.63
C THR A 459 -14.11 53.99 13.71
N ILE A 460 -15.21 53.32 14.08
CA ILE A 460 -16.54 53.94 14.23
C ILE A 460 -16.48 55.08 15.25
N GLN A 461 -15.81 54.88 16.39
CA GLN A 461 -15.70 55.88 17.44
C GLN A 461 -14.90 57.11 16.99
N ASN A 462 -13.76 56.89 16.33
CA ASN A 462 -12.92 57.99 15.82
C ASN A 462 -13.64 58.79 14.73
N GLU A 463 -14.32 58.12 13.81
CA GLU A 463 -15.05 58.76 12.72
C GLU A 463 -16.29 59.52 13.22
N TYR A 464 -16.95 59.00 14.25
CA TYR A 464 -18.02 59.72 14.94
C TYR A 464 -17.51 61.05 15.51
N ARG A 465 -16.35 61.04 16.19
CA ARG A 465 -15.72 62.26 16.71
C ARG A 465 -15.52 63.30 15.60
N GLU A 466 -14.91 62.90 14.48
CA GLU A 466 -14.67 63.81 13.36
C GLU A 466 -15.96 64.38 12.75
N VAL A 467 -17.01 63.56 12.63
CA VAL A 467 -18.27 64.00 12.07
C VAL A 467 -18.97 64.99 13.01
N VAL A 468 -18.96 64.73 14.32
CA VAL A 468 -19.50 65.65 15.33
C VAL A 468 -18.75 66.97 15.31
N GLU A 469 -17.42 66.94 15.31
CA GLU A 469 -16.58 68.14 15.25
C GLU A 469 -16.92 69.01 14.03
N ARG A 470 -17.01 68.39 12.84
CA ARG A 470 -17.39 69.07 11.59
C ARG A 470 -18.78 69.70 11.66
N ARG A 471 -19.76 69.02 12.27
CA ARG A 471 -21.15 69.52 12.41
C ARG A 471 -21.25 70.65 13.42
N VAL A 472 -20.55 70.54 14.56
CA VAL A 472 -20.47 71.61 15.57
C VAL A 472 -19.89 72.87 14.93
N PHE A 473 -18.75 72.76 14.25
CA PHE A 473 -18.12 73.90 13.56
C PHE A 473 -19.04 74.56 12.52
N THR A 474 -19.75 73.74 11.72
CA THR A 474 -20.65 74.25 10.67
C THR A 474 -21.80 75.08 11.24
N VAL A 475 -22.28 74.75 12.44
CA VAL A 475 -23.45 75.39 13.06
C VAL A 475 -23.07 76.53 14.00
N THR A 476 -21.93 76.44 14.71
CA THR A 476 -21.49 77.48 15.64
C THR A 476 -20.57 78.52 15.01
N GLY A 477 -19.91 78.19 13.89
CA GLY A 477 -18.92 79.04 13.22
C GLY A 477 -17.58 79.19 13.97
N SER A 478 -17.42 78.53 15.13
CA SER A 478 -16.20 78.57 15.94
C SER A 478 -15.61 77.17 16.10
N GLN A 479 -14.28 77.07 16.05
CA GLN A 479 -13.59 75.79 16.28
C GLN A 479 -13.87 75.27 17.70
N PRO A 480 -14.46 74.07 17.85
CA PRO A 480 -14.73 73.50 19.17
C PRO A 480 -13.43 73.06 19.84
N THR A 481 -13.34 73.18 21.16
CA THR A 481 -12.23 72.61 21.93
C THR A 481 -12.42 71.09 22.09
N ASP A 482 -11.32 70.34 22.20
CA ASP A 482 -11.39 68.88 22.39
C ASP A 482 -12.25 68.48 23.60
N GLU A 483 -12.10 69.18 24.73
CA GLU A 483 -12.89 68.95 25.95
C GLU A 483 -14.40 69.13 25.71
N MET A 484 -14.79 70.04 24.83
CA MET A 484 -16.20 70.29 24.50
C MET A 484 -16.77 69.16 23.63
N ILE A 485 -15.98 68.63 22.69
CA ILE A 485 -16.34 67.48 21.88
C ILE A 485 -16.42 66.21 22.74
N ASP A 486 -15.47 65.99 23.64
CA ASP A 486 -15.48 64.86 24.57
C ASP A 486 -16.72 64.87 25.47
N ASN A 487 -17.04 66.02 26.06
CA ASN A 487 -18.26 66.16 26.87
C ASN A 487 -19.54 65.91 26.06
N LEU A 488 -19.57 66.27 24.78
CA LEU A 488 -20.70 66.04 23.88
C LEU A 488 -20.83 64.56 23.52
N ILE A 489 -19.71 63.89 23.28
CA ILE A 489 -19.65 62.45 22.97
C ILE A 489 -20.03 61.60 24.18
N GLU A 490 -19.62 62.00 25.39
CA GLU A 490 -19.85 61.23 26.62
C GLU A 490 -21.26 61.45 27.19
N ASN A 491 -21.71 62.71 27.27
CA ASN A 491 -22.96 63.05 27.95
C ASN A 491 -24.17 63.16 27.00
N GLY A 492 -23.96 63.26 25.69
CA GLY A 492 -25.03 63.45 24.70
C GLY A 492 -25.80 64.78 24.82
N ASN A 493 -25.41 65.68 25.73
CA ASN A 493 -26.09 66.95 26.01
C ASN A 493 -25.77 68.04 24.96
N SER A 494 -26.18 67.77 23.72
CA SER A 494 -26.00 68.63 22.56
C SER A 494 -26.79 69.96 22.69
N GLU A 495 -27.94 69.95 23.35
CA GLU A 495 -28.85 71.10 23.39
C GLU A 495 -28.26 72.34 24.08
N GLN A 496 -27.44 72.17 25.12
CA GLN A 496 -26.77 73.28 25.84
C GLN A 496 -25.72 73.98 24.97
N ILE A 497 -24.99 73.21 24.16
CA ILE A 497 -23.92 73.69 23.27
C ILE A 497 -24.50 74.53 22.13
N PHE A 498 -25.65 74.11 21.59
CA PHE A 498 -26.27 74.78 20.45
C PHE A 498 -27.21 75.94 20.83
N GLN A 499 -27.45 76.23 22.12
CA GLN A 499 -28.35 77.34 22.52
C GLN A 499 -27.96 78.69 21.91
N LYS A 500 -26.66 78.99 21.86
CA LYS A 500 -26.14 80.22 21.26
C LYS A 500 -26.35 80.26 19.75
N ALA A 501 -26.10 79.14 19.06
CA ALA A 501 -26.34 79.01 17.62
C ALA A 501 -27.83 79.08 17.26
N ILE A 502 -28.73 78.56 18.12
CA ILE A 502 -30.18 78.63 17.94
C ILE A 502 -30.67 80.10 17.95
N GLN A 503 -30.05 80.97 18.76
CA GLN A 503 -30.39 82.40 18.81
C GLN A 503 -29.88 83.17 17.58
N GLU A 504 -28.74 82.79 17.02
CA GLU A 504 -28.07 83.53 15.94
C GLU A 504 -28.49 83.09 14.52
N MET A 505 -28.68 81.78 14.26
CA MET A 505 -28.95 81.23 12.91
C MET A 505 -30.40 80.82 12.65
N GLY A 506 -31.28 80.91 13.66
CA GLY A 506 -32.68 80.54 13.56
C GLY A 506 -32.96 79.07 13.90
N ARG A 507 -34.12 78.84 14.55
CA ARG A 507 -34.42 77.57 15.25
C ARG A 507 -34.50 76.34 14.34
N GLY A 508 -34.95 76.47 13.08
CA GLY A 508 -35.20 75.33 12.18
C GLY A 508 -33.95 74.48 11.85
N GLN A 509 -32.98 75.06 11.15
CA GLN A 509 -31.77 74.35 10.69
C GLN A 509 -30.90 73.80 11.84
N VAL A 510 -30.83 74.54 12.95
CA VAL A 510 -30.07 74.12 14.12
C VAL A 510 -30.75 72.94 14.81
N THR A 511 -32.08 72.92 14.91
CA THR A 511 -32.80 71.78 15.49
C THR A 511 -32.73 70.50 14.66
N ASP A 512 -32.64 70.60 13.34
CA ASP A 512 -32.49 69.43 12.47
C ASP A 512 -31.09 68.82 12.57
N THR A 513 -30.06 69.67 12.61
CA THR A 513 -28.68 69.23 12.85
C THR A 513 -28.53 68.63 14.25
N LEU A 514 -29.18 69.22 15.26
CA LEU A 514 -29.20 68.69 16.63
C LEU A 514 -29.79 67.28 16.69
N LYS A 515 -30.94 67.07 16.02
CA LYS A 515 -31.57 65.74 15.93
C LYS A 515 -30.70 64.73 15.19
N GLU A 516 -30.01 65.16 14.13
CA GLU A 516 -29.04 64.30 13.41
C GLU A 516 -27.90 63.87 14.34
N ILE A 517 -27.29 64.81 15.08
CA ILE A 517 -26.20 64.54 16.02
C ILE A 517 -26.69 63.60 17.13
N GLN A 518 -27.88 63.83 17.68
CA GLN A 518 -28.45 62.98 18.73
C GLN A 518 -28.69 61.55 18.23
N GLU A 519 -29.31 61.38 17.05
CA GLU A 519 -29.56 60.05 16.48
C GLU A 519 -28.24 59.33 16.17
N ARG A 520 -27.20 60.06 15.75
CA ARG A 520 -25.86 59.50 15.52
C ARG A 520 -25.18 59.10 16.84
N HIS A 521 -25.28 59.91 17.89
CA HIS A 521 -24.78 59.56 19.23
C HIS A 521 -25.41 58.26 19.73
N ASP A 522 -26.73 58.15 19.66
CA ASP A 522 -27.45 56.95 20.08
C ASP A 522 -27.09 55.74 19.21
N ALA A 523 -26.89 55.91 17.90
CA ALA A 523 -26.45 54.84 17.02
C ALA A 523 -25.05 54.32 17.41
N VAL A 524 -24.09 55.21 17.61
CA VAL A 524 -22.70 54.84 17.96
C VAL A 524 -22.67 54.15 19.31
N ARG A 525 -23.38 54.67 20.32
CA ARG A 525 -23.41 54.11 21.67
C ARG A 525 -24.02 52.70 21.70
N ASP A 526 -25.11 52.47 20.97
CA ASP A 526 -25.75 51.15 20.89
C ASP A 526 -24.87 50.14 20.14
N ILE A 527 -24.22 50.55 19.04
CA ILE A 527 -23.30 49.71 18.28
C ILE A 527 -22.04 49.40 19.09
N GLU A 528 -21.48 50.38 19.80
CA GLU A 528 -20.33 50.18 20.67
C GLU A 528 -20.65 49.17 21.78
N THR A 529 -21.82 49.29 22.41
CA THR A 529 -22.29 48.35 23.44
C THR A 529 -22.40 46.92 22.89
N LYS A 530 -22.95 46.76 21.68
CA LYS A 530 -23.06 45.43 21.03
C LYS A 530 -21.69 44.89 20.59
N LEU A 531 -20.78 45.73 20.13
CA LEU A 531 -19.41 45.32 19.78
C LEU A 531 -18.58 45.00 21.04
N LEU A 532 -18.85 45.63 22.17
CA LEU A 532 -18.31 45.27 23.49
C LEU A 532 -18.78 43.89 23.95
N ASP A 533 -20.04 43.52 23.72
CA ASP A 533 -20.49 42.13 23.98
C ASP A 533 -19.71 41.12 23.10
N LEU A 534 -19.43 41.48 21.85
CA LEU A 534 -18.58 40.65 20.97
C LEU A 534 -17.13 40.58 21.45
N HIS A 535 -16.63 41.62 22.10
CA HIS A 535 -15.31 41.65 22.71
C HIS A 535 -15.14 40.58 23.81
N GLN A 536 -16.21 40.21 24.51
CA GLN A 536 -16.16 39.10 25.47
C GLN A 536 -15.80 37.78 24.77
N VAL A 537 -16.37 37.52 23.59
CA VAL A 537 -16.02 36.34 22.77
C VAL A 537 -14.54 36.38 22.38
N PHE A 538 -14.00 37.55 22.05
CA PHE A 538 -12.58 37.74 21.74
C PHE A 538 -11.67 37.41 22.93
N MET A 539 -11.98 37.93 24.13
CA MET A 539 -11.24 37.64 25.35
C MET A 539 -11.23 36.15 25.68
N ASP A 540 -12.39 35.51 25.60
CA ASP A 540 -12.52 34.07 25.84
C ASP A 540 -11.68 33.26 24.83
N MET A 541 -11.66 33.66 23.56
CA MET A 541 -10.82 33.01 22.54
C MET A 541 -9.33 33.26 22.75
N ALA A 542 -8.94 34.45 23.22
CA ALA A 542 -7.55 34.72 23.55
C ALA A 542 -7.03 33.75 24.62
N VAL A 543 -7.80 33.54 25.69
CA VAL A 543 -7.49 32.58 26.76
C VAL A 543 -7.46 31.14 26.22
N LEU A 544 -8.45 30.73 25.41
CA LEU A 544 -8.47 29.38 24.84
C LEU A 544 -7.31 29.08 23.87
N VAL A 545 -6.81 30.09 23.16
CA VAL A 545 -5.66 29.97 22.26
C VAL A 545 -4.35 29.95 23.04
N GLU A 546 -4.22 30.78 24.08
CA GLU A 546 -3.04 30.86 24.93
C GLU A 546 -2.85 29.58 25.77
N ALA A 547 -3.94 29.01 26.30
CA ALA A 547 -3.91 27.71 26.96
C ALA A 547 -3.48 26.53 26.04
N GLN A 548 -3.61 26.68 24.71
CA GLN A 548 -3.15 25.72 23.70
C GLN A 548 -1.76 26.06 23.12
N GLY A 549 -1.11 27.12 23.62
CA GLY A 549 0.08 27.76 23.06
C GLY A 549 1.31 26.87 22.83
N GLU A 550 1.39 25.70 23.47
CA GLU A 550 2.50 24.75 23.26
C GLU A 550 2.42 23.98 21.93
N MET A 551 1.27 24.05 21.22
CA MET A 551 1.01 23.24 20.01
C MET A 551 0.68 24.07 18.75
N LEU A 552 0.98 25.38 18.74
CA LEU A 552 0.73 26.26 17.59
C LEU A 552 1.94 26.42 16.65
N ASP A 553 3.15 26.08 17.11
CA ASP A 553 4.38 26.11 16.31
C ASP A 553 4.64 24.81 15.53
N ASN A 554 3.59 24.21 14.98
CA ASN A 554 3.73 23.01 14.16
C ASN A 554 4.52 23.25 12.86
N ILE A 555 4.59 24.47 12.31
CA ILE A 555 5.45 24.73 11.15
C ILE A 555 6.92 24.73 11.59
N GLU A 556 7.26 25.40 12.69
CA GLU A 556 8.63 25.41 13.19
C GLU A 556 9.08 24.01 13.63
N ILE A 557 8.20 23.23 14.27
CA ILE A 557 8.49 21.84 14.65
C ILE A 557 8.61 20.93 13.42
N GLN A 558 7.73 21.03 12.42
CA GLN A 558 7.82 20.22 11.19
C GLN A 558 9.02 20.61 10.32
N VAL A 559 9.35 21.91 10.24
CA VAL A 559 10.53 22.43 9.53
C VAL A 559 11.81 22.06 10.28
N THR A 560 11.83 22.12 11.60
CA THR A 560 12.96 21.68 12.43
C THR A 560 13.17 20.17 12.34
N ASN A 561 12.10 19.38 12.35
CA ASN A 561 12.17 17.94 12.14
C ASN A 561 12.63 17.61 10.71
N ALA A 562 12.14 18.31 9.69
CA ALA A 562 12.61 18.15 8.32
C ALA A 562 14.10 18.52 8.19
N LYS A 563 14.55 19.61 8.83
CA LYS A 563 15.97 19.99 8.90
C LYS A 563 16.80 18.90 9.57
N ASN A 564 16.36 18.39 10.74
CA ASN A 564 17.04 17.32 11.46
C ASN A 564 17.11 16.03 10.64
N HIS A 565 16.05 15.67 9.90
CA HIS A 565 16.05 14.52 9.00
C HIS A 565 16.94 14.72 7.77
N ILE A 566 17.02 15.93 7.21
CA ILE A 566 17.95 16.26 6.11
C ILE A 566 19.40 16.21 6.59
N GLU A 567 19.69 16.74 7.78
CA GLU A 567 21.04 16.76 8.35
C GLU A 567 21.51 15.36 8.74
N SER A 568 20.64 14.56 9.37
CA SER A 568 20.86 13.13 9.63
C SER A 568 21.03 12.34 8.32
N GLY A 569 20.19 12.61 7.31
CA GLY A 569 20.28 12.02 5.98
C GLY A 569 21.59 12.37 5.27
N ASN A 570 22.08 13.60 5.43
CA ASN A 570 23.37 14.04 4.90
C ASN A 570 24.54 13.36 5.62
N GLY A 571 24.45 13.18 6.94
CA GLY A 571 25.40 12.39 7.72
C GLY A 571 25.43 10.91 7.30
N ALA A 572 24.26 10.33 7.04
CA ALA A 572 24.13 8.97 6.51
C ALA A 572 24.72 8.85 5.10
N LEU A 573 24.52 9.85 4.23
CA LEU A 573 25.12 9.93 2.90
C LEU A 573 26.65 10.04 2.96
N HIS A 574 27.18 10.84 3.87
CA HIS A 574 28.63 10.96 4.09
C HIS A 574 29.22 9.64 4.60
N THR A 575 28.52 8.98 5.53
CA THR A 575 28.89 7.66 6.05
C THR A 575 28.81 6.60 4.94
N ALA A 576 27.77 6.61 4.13
CA ALA A 576 27.60 5.73 2.97
C ALA A 576 28.72 5.93 1.94
N LYS A 577 29.14 7.18 1.67
CA LYS A 577 30.28 7.48 0.79
C LYS A 577 31.61 6.95 1.35
N LYS A 578 31.81 7.05 2.67
CA LYS A 578 32.99 6.49 3.36
C LYS A 578 33.00 4.96 3.29
N LEU A 579 31.85 4.33 3.52
CA LEU A 579 31.64 2.88 3.41
C LEU A 579 31.77 2.37 1.96
N GLN A 580 31.32 3.15 0.98
CA GLN A 580 31.47 2.84 -0.45
C GLN A 580 32.95 2.82 -0.87
N LYS A 581 33.77 3.73 -0.32
CA LYS A 581 35.21 3.78 -0.60
C LYS A 581 35.97 2.60 0.05
N SER A 582 35.56 2.14 1.24
CA SER A 582 36.16 0.98 1.89
C SER A 582 35.65 -0.37 1.34
N SER A 583 34.42 -0.40 0.84
CA SER A 583 33.76 -1.56 0.21
C SER A 583 34.53 -2.14 -0.98
N ARG A 584 35.31 -1.31 -1.70
CA ARG A 584 36.15 -1.77 -2.82
C ARG A 584 37.08 -2.93 -2.46
N LYS A 585 37.63 -2.92 -1.24
CA LYS A 585 38.51 -4.01 -0.76
C LYS A 585 37.70 -5.26 -0.40
N CYS A 586 36.53 -5.09 0.21
CA CYS A 586 35.64 -6.18 0.59
C CYS A 586 35.01 -6.87 -0.64
N MET A 587 34.62 -6.11 -1.67
CA MET A 587 34.11 -6.64 -2.93
C MET A 587 35.16 -7.50 -3.65
N VAL A 588 36.43 -7.08 -3.67
CA VAL A 588 37.53 -7.88 -4.25
C VAL A 588 37.73 -9.19 -3.46
N ILE A 589 37.70 -9.13 -2.12
CA ILE A 589 37.80 -10.32 -1.27
C ILE A 589 36.61 -11.26 -1.51
N SER A 590 35.38 -10.75 -1.61
CA SER A 590 34.18 -11.54 -1.88
C SER A 590 34.21 -12.24 -3.24
N VAL A 591 34.71 -11.55 -4.29
CA VAL A 591 34.89 -12.16 -5.62
C VAL A 591 35.95 -13.26 -5.57
N LEU A 592 37.05 -13.08 -4.83
CA LEU A 592 38.07 -14.13 -4.63
C LEU A 592 37.51 -15.35 -3.90
N ILE A 593 36.70 -15.15 -2.85
CA ILE A 593 36.03 -16.25 -2.13
C ILE A 593 35.08 -17.02 -3.05
N LEU A 594 34.30 -16.34 -3.89
CA LEU A 594 33.41 -17.00 -4.85
C LEU A 594 34.17 -17.84 -5.89
N ILE A 595 35.34 -17.38 -6.34
CA ILE A 595 36.21 -18.16 -7.23
C ILE A 595 36.73 -19.41 -6.51
N ILE A 596 37.15 -19.29 -5.25
CA ILE A 596 37.61 -20.42 -4.44
C ILE A 596 36.48 -21.45 -4.26
N ILE A 597 35.27 -21.00 -3.95
CA ILE A 597 34.09 -21.89 -3.82
C ILE A 597 33.80 -22.59 -5.16
N ALA A 598 33.83 -21.87 -6.28
CA ALA A 598 33.63 -22.47 -7.60
C ALA A 598 34.71 -23.52 -7.94
N ILE A 599 35.96 -23.30 -7.54
CA ILE A 599 37.06 -24.27 -7.67
C ILE A 599 36.81 -25.49 -6.79
N ILE A 600 36.38 -25.31 -5.54
CA ILE A 600 36.06 -26.42 -4.63
C ILE A 600 34.94 -27.28 -5.22
N ILE A 601 33.84 -26.65 -5.69
CA ILE A 601 32.73 -27.36 -6.34
C ILE A 601 33.22 -28.11 -7.59
N ALA A 602 34.06 -27.47 -8.42
CA ALA A 602 34.63 -28.13 -9.59
C ALA A 602 35.47 -29.35 -9.20
N LEU A 603 36.32 -29.25 -8.16
CA LEU A 603 37.15 -30.35 -7.68
C LEU A 603 36.32 -31.48 -7.05
N SER A 604 35.27 -31.16 -6.31
CA SER A 604 34.33 -32.15 -5.74
C SER A 604 33.56 -32.90 -6.83
N VAL A 605 33.28 -32.27 -7.96
CA VAL A 605 32.63 -32.92 -9.11
C VAL A 605 33.63 -33.71 -9.97
N LEU A 606 34.89 -33.25 -10.06
CA LEU A 606 35.96 -33.92 -10.83
C LEU A 606 36.56 -35.14 -10.11
N LYS A 607 36.48 -35.18 -8.78
CA LYS A 607 36.77 -36.37 -7.97
C LYS A 607 35.46 -36.86 -7.36
N PRO A 608 34.67 -37.72 -8.05
CA PRO A 608 33.77 -38.59 -7.31
C PRO A 608 34.66 -39.39 -6.37
N TRP A 609 34.55 -39.15 -5.06
CA TRP A 609 35.25 -39.96 -4.07
C TRP A 609 34.87 -41.42 -4.33
N LYS A 610 35.86 -42.19 -4.77
CA LYS A 610 35.80 -43.66 -4.78
C LYS A 610 35.82 -44.16 -3.36
#